data_AF-A0A3D0D703-F1
#
_entry.id   AF-A0A3D0D703-F1
#
_cell.length_a   1.000
_cell.length_b   1.000
_cell.length_c   1.000
_cell.angle_alpha   90.00
_cell.angle_beta   90.00
_cell.angle_gamma   90.00
#
_symmetry.space_group_name_H-M   'P 1'
#
loop_
_entity.id
_entity.type
_entity.pdbx_description
1 polymer ?
#
loop_
_entity_poly.entity_id
_entity_poly.type
_entity_poly.pdbx_seq_one_letter_code
_entity_poly.pdbx_strand_id
1 'polypeptide(L)'
;AADPNAARLTPHLGAATVVVRLIAGGTAVEIARIRAGQPDLERRRFELPPIQHQAAATFGQFAALRGYDLRRDGDAILVTAYWQALQPVDTSFAVRAELLDSAGRPLSRAESKPRVGQRPTESWITNEIIADSYRLPVPEGAQPHAVALSFFDPATGEPLPTHDAQAARLPDDRVTLAIPEGRP
;
A
#
# COMPACT_ATOMS: atom_id res chain seq x y z
N ALA A 1 38.91 -16.19 -13.31
CA ALA A 1 39.04 -17.48 -12.58
C ALA A 1 38.03 -17.48 -11.45
N ALA A 2 37.18 -18.51 -11.36
CA ALA A 2 36.15 -18.63 -10.32
C ALA A 2 36.78 -19.13 -9.01
N ASP A 3 36.32 -18.61 -7.87
CA ASP A 3 36.77 -19.00 -6.54
C ASP A 3 36.41 -20.48 -6.26
N PRO A 4 37.40 -21.37 -6.03
CA PRO A 4 37.16 -22.79 -5.78
C PRO A 4 36.46 -23.08 -4.44
N ASN A 5 36.27 -22.07 -3.58
CA ASN A 5 35.62 -22.20 -2.27
C ASN A 5 34.18 -21.65 -2.22
N ALA A 6 33.60 -21.26 -3.36
CA ALA A 6 32.20 -20.87 -3.43
C ALA A 6 31.29 -22.10 -3.27
N ALA A 7 31.08 -22.55 -2.03
CA ALA A 7 30.12 -23.59 -1.71
C ALA A 7 28.70 -23.11 -2.05
N ARG A 8 28.13 -23.67 -3.12
CA ARG A 8 26.71 -23.51 -3.44
C ARG A 8 25.90 -24.37 -2.47
N LEU A 9 25.54 -23.81 -1.33
CA LEU A 9 24.51 -24.39 -0.47
C LEU A 9 23.17 -24.20 -1.17
N THR A 10 22.52 -25.30 -1.56
CA THR A 10 21.13 -25.29 -2.04
C THR A 10 20.28 -25.74 -0.86
N PRO A 11 19.82 -24.83 0.02
CA PRO A 11 19.09 -25.25 1.20
C PRO A 11 17.72 -25.80 0.81
N HIS A 12 17.46 -27.05 1.15
CA HIS A 12 16.10 -27.61 1.15
C HIS A 12 15.43 -27.20 2.47
N LEU A 13 14.62 -26.15 2.45
CA LEU A 13 13.92 -25.65 3.63
C LEU A 13 12.46 -26.10 3.63
N GLY A 14 12.16 -27.16 4.40
CA GLY A 14 10.83 -27.33 4.98
C GLY A 14 10.58 -26.21 5.99
N ALA A 15 9.37 -25.67 6.03
CA ALA A 15 8.91 -24.49 6.78
C ALA A 15 9.81 -24.05 7.96
N ALA A 16 10.82 -23.25 7.68
CA ALA A 16 11.71 -22.64 8.67
C ALA A 16 11.98 -21.19 8.30
N THR A 17 12.08 -20.32 9.31
CA THR A 17 12.49 -18.93 9.13
C THR A 17 14.01 -18.89 8.97
N VAL A 18 14.50 -18.41 7.83
CA VAL A 18 15.93 -18.15 7.63
C VAL A 18 16.18 -16.65 7.66
N VAL A 19 17.11 -16.24 8.51
CA VAL A 19 17.62 -14.87 8.62
C VAL A 19 18.98 -14.84 7.92
N VAL A 20 19.10 -14.10 6.81
CA VAL A 20 20.39 -13.87 6.17
C VAL A 20 20.98 -12.58 6.70
N ARG A 21 22.13 -12.67 7.38
CA ARG A 21 22.91 -11.53 7.86
C ARG A 21 24.18 -11.40 7.04
N LEU A 22 24.42 -10.23 6.45
CA LEU A 22 25.76 -9.84 6.02
C LEU A 22 26.48 -9.26 7.24
N ILE A 23 27.65 -9.80 7.56
CA ILE A 23 28.54 -9.23 8.57
C ILE A 23 29.69 -8.57 7.82
N ALA A 24 29.69 -7.23 7.81
CA ALA A 24 30.81 -6.43 7.34
C ALA A 24 31.22 -5.48 8.47
N GLY A 25 32.49 -5.53 8.90
CA GLY A 25 33.00 -4.65 9.96
C GLY A 25 32.33 -4.84 11.34
N GLY A 26 31.71 -5.99 11.61
CA GLY A 26 31.02 -6.26 12.89
C GLY A 26 29.56 -5.80 12.93
N THR A 27 29.04 -5.17 11.87
CA THR A 27 27.62 -4.81 11.75
C THR A 27 26.88 -5.92 11.01
N ALA A 28 25.81 -6.43 11.62
CA ALA A 28 24.88 -7.35 10.96
C ALA A 28 23.71 -6.57 10.36
N VAL A 29 23.52 -6.66 9.04
CA VAL A 29 22.32 -6.15 8.35
C VAL A 29 21.42 -7.34 8.02
N GLU A 30 20.15 -7.30 8.42
CA GLU A 30 19.14 -8.27 7.98
C GLU A 30 18.79 -7.99 6.52
N ILE A 31 19.12 -8.90 5.62
CA ILE A 31 18.95 -8.73 4.16
C ILE A 31 17.58 -9.24 3.70
N ALA A 32 17.12 -10.33 4.30
CA ALA A 32 15.86 -10.97 3.95
C ALA A 32 15.38 -11.89 5.06
N ARG A 33 14.05 -12.02 5.16
CA ARG A 33 13.37 -13.02 5.97
C ARG A 33 12.62 -13.96 5.03
N ILE A 34 13.01 -15.23 5.01
CA ILE A 34 12.40 -16.23 4.11
C ILE A 34 11.35 -17.02 4.91
N ARG A 35 10.09 -17.02 4.44
CA ARG A 35 9.03 -17.94 4.90
C ARG A 35 8.62 -18.84 3.73
N ALA A 36 8.49 -20.14 4.00
CA ALA A 36 7.95 -21.12 3.05
C ALA A 36 8.64 -21.19 1.66
N GLY A 37 9.97 -21.03 1.61
CA GLY A 37 10.77 -21.37 0.41
C GLY A 37 10.68 -20.40 -0.76
N GLN A 38 9.86 -19.35 -0.69
CA GLN A 38 9.96 -18.22 -1.63
C GLN A 38 10.60 -17.05 -0.88
N PRO A 39 11.79 -16.57 -1.30
CA PRO A 39 12.25 -15.30 -0.80
C PRO A 39 11.23 -14.26 -1.27
N ASP A 40 10.67 -13.49 -0.33
CA ASP A 40 9.82 -12.35 -0.63
C ASP A 40 10.70 -11.25 -1.25
N LEU A 41 11.10 -11.50 -2.49
CA LEU A 41 11.82 -10.57 -3.36
C LEU A 41 10.81 -9.80 -4.20
N GLU A 42 9.70 -9.36 -3.60
CA GLU A 42 9.07 -8.15 -4.13
C GLU A 42 10.15 -7.06 -4.08
N ARG A 43 10.81 -6.82 -5.22
CA ARG A 43 11.80 -5.76 -5.35
C ARG A 43 11.13 -4.49 -4.84
N ARG A 44 11.63 -3.98 -3.70
CA ARG A 44 11.20 -2.69 -3.18
C ARG A 44 11.35 -1.68 -4.31
N ARG A 45 10.28 -0.97 -4.62
CA ARG A 45 10.26 0.07 -5.65
C ARG A 45 10.46 1.39 -4.94
N PHE A 46 11.26 2.28 -5.53
CA PHE A 46 11.48 3.63 -5.02
C PHE A 46 11.13 4.69 -6.05
N GLU A 47 10.89 4.27 -7.28
CA GLU A 47 10.43 5.10 -8.37
C GLU A 47 8.94 4.87 -8.56
N LEU A 48 8.20 5.96 -8.72
CA LEU A 48 6.79 5.92 -9.02
C LEU A 48 6.62 5.36 -10.45
N PRO A 49 5.84 4.28 -10.66
CA PRO A 49 5.52 3.84 -12.00
C PRO A 49 4.66 4.90 -12.71
N PRO A 50 4.44 4.77 -14.03
CA PRO A 50 3.40 5.55 -14.71
C PRO A 50 2.05 5.36 -14.00
N ILE A 51 1.42 6.48 -13.64
CA ILE A 51 0.12 6.53 -12.96
C ILE A 51 -0.88 7.29 -13.82
N GLN A 52 -2.17 6.94 -13.73
CA GLN A 52 -3.24 7.60 -14.47
C GLN A 52 -3.59 8.97 -13.88
N HIS A 53 -3.66 9.05 -12.56
CA HIS A 53 -4.08 10.26 -11.84
C HIS A 53 -3.09 10.60 -10.74
N GLN A 54 -2.58 11.84 -10.76
CA GLN A 54 -1.82 12.37 -9.64
C GLN A 54 -2.77 12.75 -8.50
N ALA A 55 -2.36 12.43 -7.28
CA ALA A 55 -3.02 12.86 -6.06
C ALA A 55 -1.95 13.07 -5.00
N ALA A 56 -2.11 14.12 -4.19
CA ALA A 56 -1.17 14.47 -3.14
C ALA A 56 -1.93 14.62 -1.83
N ALA A 57 -1.69 13.68 -0.92
CA ALA A 57 -2.19 13.70 0.45
C ALA A 57 -1.20 12.98 1.36
N THR A 58 -1.12 13.36 2.62
CA THR A 58 -0.28 12.71 3.64
C THR A 58 -1.12 12.16 4.78
N PHE A 59 -0.77 10.98 5.27
CA PHE A 59 -1.50 10.24 6.30
C PHE A 59 -0.60 10.04 7.51
N GLY A 60 -0.98 10.68 8.62
CA GLY A 60 -0.05 10.88 9.73
C GLY A 60 1.24 11.53 9.25
N GLN A 61 2.38 11.00 9.70
CA GLN A 61 3.71 11.46 9.27
C GLN A 61 4.43 10.44 8.37
N PHE A 62 3.81 9.29 8.08
CA PHE A 62 4.55 8.14 7.54
C PHE A 62 4.23 7.79 6.09
N ALA A 63 3.07 8.17 5.57
CA ALA A 63 2.65 7.81 4.22
C ALA A 63 2.20 9.04 3.44
N ALA A 64 2.54 9.06 2.15
CA ALA A 64 2.00 10.00 1.18
C ALA A 64 1.33 9.24 0.03
N LEU A 65 0.12 9.65 -0.35
CA LEU A 65 -0.44 9.28 -1.65
C LEU A 65 0.30 10.08 -2.73
N ARG A 66 0.79 9.40 -3.77
CA ARG A 66 1.42 10.02 -4.94
C ARG A 66 0.53 10.00 -6.18
N GLY A 67 -0.43 9.10 -6.20
CA GLY A 67 -1.39 8.97 -7.28
C GLY A 67 -2.16 7.69 -7.19
N TYR A 68 -3.00 7.48 -8.19
CA TYR A 68 -3.87 6.33 -8.25
C TYR A 68 -4.27 5.98 -9.70
N ASP A 69 -4.66 4.74 -9.88
CA ASP A 69 -5.34 4.26 -11.09
C ASP A 69 -6.77 3.86 -10.74
N LEU A 70 -7.70 4.11 -11.66
CA LEU A 70 -9.08 3.64 -11.57
C LEU A 70 -9.39 2.82 -12.82
N ARG A 71 -10.00 1.66 -12.62
CA ARG A 71 -10.60 0.90 -13.73
C ARG A 71 -11.92 0.28 -13.34
N ARG A 72 -12.86 0.25 -14.28
CA ARG A 72 -14.06 -0.58 -14.17
C ARG A 72 -13.66 -2.05 -14.39
N ASP A 73 -14.13 -2.93 -13.52
CA ASP A 73 -13.83 -4.36 -13.55
C ASP A 73 -15.13 -5.14 -13.31
N GLY A 74 -15.93 -5.25 -14.38
CA GLY A 74 -17.29 -5.77 -14.36
C GLY A 74 -18.22 -4.90 -13.50
N ASP A 75 -18.72 -5.50 -12.43
CA ASP A 75 -19.61 -4.90 -11.45
C ASP A 75 -18.88 -4.09 -10.36
N ALA A 76 -17.58 -3.83 -10.49
CA ALA A 76 -16.80 -3.11 -9.49
C ALA A 76 -15.93 -2.01 -10.09
N ILE A 77 -15.45 -1.14 -9.21
CA ILE A 77 -14.33 -0.26 -9.44
C ILE A 77 -13.11 -0.87 -8.75
N LEU A 78 -12.02 -1.05 -9.50
CA LEU A 78 -10.71 -1.30 -8.93
C LEU A 78 -9.96 0.02 -8.81
N VAL A 79 -9.51 0.33 -7.60
CA VAL A 79 -8.59 1.43 -7.33
C VAL A 79 -7.22 0.85 -6.99
N THR A 80 -6.16 1.36 -7.61
CA THR A 80 -4.78 1.10 -7.20
C THR A 80 -4.19 2.40 -6.67
N ALA A 81 -3.91 2.47 -5.37
CA ALA A 81 -3.28 3.60 -4.72
C ALA A 81 -1.76 3.41 -4.69
N TYR A 82 -1.01 4.48 -4.99
CA TYR A 82 0.44 4.47 -4.95
C TYR A 82 0.92 5.27 -3.74
N TRP A 83 1.29 4.55 -2.69
CA TRP A 83 1.79 5.11 -1.44
C TRP A 83 3.31 5.26 -1.49
N GLN A 84 3.84 6.40 -1.06
CA GLN A 84 5.25 6.55 -0.70
C GLN A 84 5.39 6.56 0.81
N ALA A 85 6.26 5.69 1.33
CA ALA A 85 6.68 5.73 2.71
C ALA A 85 7.60 6.94 2.96
N LEU A 86 7.21 7.83 3.85
CA LEU A 86 8.00 9.01 4.25
C LEU A 86 9.00 8.64 5.36
N GLN A 87 8.58 7.79 6.29
CA GLN A 87 9.42 7.26 7.36
C GLN A 87 8.91 5.88 7.82
N PRO A 88 9.75 5.04 8.44
CA PRO A 88 9.33 3.79 9.05
C PRO A 88 8.34 4.04 10.20
N VAL A 89 7.48 3.05 10.46
CA VAL A 89 6.59 3.01 11.63
C VAL A 89 6.66 1.64 12.26
N ASP A 90 6.33 1.54 13.55
CA ASP A 90 6.20 0.23 14.21
C ASP A 90 4.74 -0.29 14.24
N THR A 91 3.78 0.58 13.90
CA THR A 91 2.35 0.26 13.91
C THR A 91 1.89 -0.30 12.57
N SER A 92 1.07 -1.34 12.62
CA SER A 92 0.49 -1.99 11.44
C SER A 92 -0.88 -1.41 11.10
N PHE A 93 -0.89 -0.25 10.45
CA PHE A 93 -2.11 0.44 10.03
C PHE A 93 -2.82 -0.29 8.89
N ALA A 94 -4.14 -0.09 8.81
CA ALA A 94 -4.97 -0.58 7.73
C ALA A 94 -5.51 0.59 6.89
N VAL A 95 -5.91 0.30 5.66
CA VAL A 95 -6.56 1.27 4.78
C VAL A 95 -8.03 0.92 4.65
N ARG A 96 -8.86 1.97 4.66
CA ARG A 96 -10.27 1.91 4.31
C ARG A 96 -10.44 2.60 2.95
N ALA A 97 -10.97 1.85 1.99
CA ALA A 97 -11.39 2.35 0.69
C ALA A 97 -12.93 2.32 0.62
N GLU A 98 -13.55 3.45 0.33
CA GLU A 98 -15.01 3.59 0.23
C GLU A 98 -15.41 4.08 -1.16
N LEU A 99 -16.36 3.41 -1.79
CA LEU A 99 -17.01 3.90 -3.00
C LEU A 99 -18.16 4.83 -2.59
N LEU A 100 -18.23 6.04 -3.13
CA LEU A 100 -19.19 7.06 -2.73
C LEU A 100 -20.15 7.41 -3.87
N ASP A 101 -21.39 7.73 -3.53
CA ASP A 101 -22.34 8.37 -4.45
C ASP A 101 -22.11 9.90 -4.54
N SER A 102 -22.91 10.58 -5.37
CA SER A 102 -22.82 12.05 -5.55
C SER A 102 -23.17 12.87 -4.30
N ALA A 103 -23.82 12.26 -3.31
CA ALA A 103 -24.10 12.88 -2.01
C ALA A 103 -23.02 12.57 -0.96
N GLY A 104 -21.93 11.87 -1.34
CA GLY A 104 -20.85 11.47 -0.44
C GLY A 104 -21.20 10.29 0.47
N ARG A 105 -22.29 9.56 0.18
CA ARG A 105 -22.70 8.38 0.97
C ARG A 105 -21.98 7.13 0.48
N PRO A 106 -21.54 6.24 1.39
CA PRO A 106 -20.86 5.01 1.01
C PRO A 106 -21.82 4.04 0.31
N LEU A 107 -21.46 3.63 -0.90
CA LEU A 107 -22.08 2.57 -1.70
C LEU A 107 -21.50 1.19 -1.38
N SER A 108 -20.19 1.13 -1.18
CA SER A 108 -19.46 -0.07 -0.80
C SER A 108 -18.13 0.29 -0.13
N ARG A 109 -17.51 -0.69 0.53
CA ARG A 109 -16.26 -0.50 1.27
C ARG A 109 -15.37 -1.73 1.19
N ALA A 110 -14.07 -1.52 1.13
CA ALA A 110 -13.05 -2.51 1.39
C ALA A 110 -12.09 -2.01 2.49
N GLU A 111 -11.72 -2.89 3.41
CA GLU A 111 -10.72 -2.59 4.45
C GLU A 111 -9.67 -3.69 4.46
N SER A 112 -8.40 -3.31 4.41
CA SER A 112 -7.30 -4.26 4.51
C SER A 112 -6.01 -3.58 4.94
N LYS A 113 -5.12 -4.35 5.56
CA LYS A 113 -3.70 -3.96 5.59
C LYS A 113 -3.17 -3.85 4.15
N PRO A 114 -2.20 -2.96 3.88
CA PRO A 114 -1.72 -2.77 2.53
C PRO A 114 -1.24 -4.09 1.89
N ARG A 115 -1.58 -4.27 0.61
CA ARG A 115 -1.34 -5.51 -0.15
C ARG A 115 -1.92 -6.74 0.51
N VAL A 116 -3.10 -6.63 1.15
CA VAL A 116 -3.76 -7.72 1.89
C VAL A 116 -2.81 -8.32 2.95
N GLY A 117 -2.03 -7.46 3.62
CA GLY A 117 -1.06 -7.83 4.64
C GLY A 117 0.27 -8.39 4.13
N GLN A 118 0.49 -8.45 2.81
CA GLN A 118 1.80 -8.82 2.25
C GLN A 118 2.84 -7.70 2.44
N ARG A 119 2.40 -6.43 2.48
CA ARG A 119 3.26 -5.27 2.70
C ARG A 119 2.70 -4.40 3.83
N PRO A 120 2.64 -4.91 5.07
CA PRO A 120 2.07 -4.16 6.19
C PRO A 120 2.96 -2.94 6.50
N THR A 121 2.40 -1.87 7.06
CA THR A 121 3.07 -0.55 7.16
C THR A 121 4.38 -0.58 7.95
N GLU A 122 4.50 -1.47 8.94
CA GLU A 122 5.72 -1.70 9.71
C GLU A 122 6.87 -2.33 8.91
N SER A 123 6.60 -2.82 7.70
CA SER A 123 7.63 -3.33 6.79
C SER A 123 8.20 -2.28 5.83
N TRP A 124 7.55 -1.11 5.75
CA TRP A 124 7.89 -0.07 4.79
C TRP A 124 9.19 0.63 5.20
N ILE A 125 10.02 0.96 4.22
CA ILE A 125 11.21 1.80 4.43
C ILE A 125 11.06 3.13 3.72
N THR A 126 11.78 4.14 4.19
CA THR A 126 11.77 5.48 3.60
C THR A 126 11.93 5.44 2.07
N ASN A 127 11.10 6.22 1.40
CA ASN A 127 10.97 6.36 -0.05
C ASN A 127 10.46 5.13 -0.80
N GLU A 128 10.09 4.05 -0.12
CA GLU A 128 9.47 2.91 -0.79
C GLU A 128 8.09 3.28 -1.36
N ILE A 129 7.83 2.81 -2.58
CA ILE A 129 6.57 2.93 -3.32
C ILE A 129 5.81 1.61 -3.23
N ILE A 130 4.60 1.68 -2.68
CA ILE A 130 3.68 0.56 -2.53
C ILE A 130 2.47 0.80 -3.45
N ALA A 131 2.32 -0.05 -4.46
CA ALA A 131 1.13 -0.10 -5.30
C ALA A 131 0.10 -1.03 -4.65
N ASP A 132 -1.02 -0.49 -4.20
CA ASP A 132 -1.97 -1.18 -3.34
C ASP A 132 -3.40 -1.13 -3.90
N SER A 133 -4.02 -2.28 -4.07
CA SER A 133 -5.23 -2.41 -4.90
C SER A 133 -6.45 -2.84 -4.10
N TYR A 134 -7.56 -2.14 -4.31
CA TYR A 134 -8.83 -2.40 -3.65
C TYR A 134 -9.93 -2.60 -4.67
N ARG A 135 -10.69 -3.68 -4.52
CA ARG A 135 -11.89 -3.97 -5.31
C ARG A 135 -13.12 -3.47 -4.56
N LEU A 136 -13.85 -2.55 -5.17
CA LEU A 136 -15.05 -1.92 -4.61
C LEU A 136 -16.26 -2.31 -5.47
N PRO A 137 -17.10 -3.27 -5.03
CA PRO A 137 -18.32 -3.63 -5.74
C PRO A 137 -19.23 -2.42 -5.92
N VAL A 138 -19.90 -2.33 -7.06
CA VAL A 138 -20.85 -1.26 -7.37
C VAL A 138 -22.24 -1.89 -7.31
N PRO A 139 -23.08 -1.53 -6.33
CA PRO A 139 -24.43 -2.05 -6.24
C PRO A 139 -25.22 -1.79 -7.53
N GLU A 140 -26.15 -2.70 -7.85
CA GLU A 140 -26.99 -2.55 -9.03
C GLU A 140 -27.77 -1.22 -9.00
N GLY A 141 -27.77 -0.49 -10.11
CA GLY A 141 -28.39 0.83 -10.22
C GLY A 141 -27.66 1.97 -9.52
N ALA A 142 -26.59 1.71 -8.77
CA ALA A 142 -25.80 2.75 -8.13
C ALA A 142 -24.92 3.50 -9.14
N GLN A 143 -24.79 4.81 -8.92
CA GLN A 143 -23.91 5.68 -9.70
C GLN A 143 -22.73 6.10 -8.83
N PRO A 144 -21.58 5.42 -8.96
CA PRO A 144 -20.39 5.78 -8.20
C PRO A 144 -19.83 7.11 -8.69
N HIS A 145 -19.54 8.01 -7.75
CA HIS A 145 -19.05 9.36 -8.01
C HIS A 145 -17.59 9.53 -7.61
N ALA A 146 -17.18 8.92 -6.50
CA ALA A 146 -15.83 9.05 -5.98
C ALA A 146 -15.37 7.81 -5.21
N VAL A 147 -14.06 7.73 -4.97
CA VAL A 147 -13.45 6.80 -4.01
C VAL A 147 -12.81 7.59 -2.88
N ALA A 148 -13.14 7.28 -1.64
CA ALA A 148 -12.45 7.81 -0.46
C ALA A 148 -11.41 6.82 0.05
N LEU A 149 -10.23 7.32 0.42
CA LEU A 149 -9.17 6.53 1.05
C LEU A 149 -8.77 7.15 2.40
N SER A 150 -8.65 6.32 3.43
CA SER A 150 -8.06 6.70 4.72
C SER A 150 -7.20 5.58 5.30
N PHE A 151 -6.15 5.95 6.03
CA PHE A 151 -5.49 5.03 6.95
C PHE A 151 -6.19 5.09 8.31
N PHE A 152 -6.25 3.96 9.00
CA PHE A 152 -6.74 3.88 10.37
C PHE A 152 -5.93 2.89 11.21
N ASP A 153 -5.94 3.08 12.52
CA ASP A 153 -5.42 2.07 13.46
C ASP A 153 -6.46 0.96 13.62
N PRO A 154 -6.17 -0.29 13.21
CA PRO A 154 -7.13 -1.39 13.35
C PRO A 154 -7.41 -1.78 14.82
N ALA A 155 -6.56 -1.38 15.77
CA ALA A 155 -6.79 -1.64 17.19
C ALA A 155 -7.83 -0.70 17.80
N THR A 156 -7.88 0.56 17.37
CA THR A 156 -8.80 1.59 17.91
C THR A 156 -9.96 1.91 16.96
N GLY A 157 -9.80 1.64 15.66
CA GLY A 157 -10.71 2.06 14.60
C GLY A 157 -10.57 3.53 14.19
N GLU A 158 -9.65 4.28 14.80
CA GLU A 158 -9.49 5.71 14.57
C GLU A 158 -8.73 6.00 13.26
N PRO A 159 -9.22 6.94 12.43
CA PRO A 159 -8.50 7.36 11.24
C PRO A 159 -7.28 8.20 11.61
N LEU A 160 -6.24 8.16 10.77
CA LEU A 160 -5.07 8.99 10.97
C LEU A 160 -5.27 10.38 10.38
N PRO A 161 -4.75 11.44 11.03
CA PRO A 161 -4.76 12.79 10.48
C PRO A 161 -4.31 12.83 9.02
N THR A 162 -5.21 13.25 8.13
CA THR A 162 -4.93 13.31 6.69
C THR A 162 -4.86 14.75 6.23
N HIS A 163 -3.83 15.11 5.48
CA HIS A 163 -3.62 16.47 4.97
C HIS A 163 -3.49 16.48 3.45
N ASP A 164 -3.91 17.57 2.83
CA ASP A 164 -3.76 17.79 1.39
C ASP A 164 -2.34 18.26 1.01
N ALA A 165 -2.16 18.61 -0.27
CA ALA A 165 -0.90 19.10 -0.80
C ALA A 165 -0.44 20.45 -0.21
N GLN A 166 -1.35 21.22 0.39
CA GLN A 166 -1.09 22.49 1.06
C GLN A 166 -0.94 22.31 2.59
N ALA A 167 -0.87 21.07 3.07
CA ALA A 167 -0.83 20.71 4.48
C ALA A 167 -2.07 21.14 5.27
N ALA A 168 -3.21 21.39 4.62
CA ALA A 168 -4.48 21.58 5.30
C ALA A 168 -5.09 20.21 5.64
N ARG A 169 -5.62 20.06 6.86
CA ARG A 169 -6.26 18.81 7.28
C ARG A 169 -7.57 18.60 6.52
N LEU A 170 -7.73 17.43 5.92
CA LEU A 170 -8.91 17.06 5.17
C LEU A 170 -10.06 16.62 6.09
N PRO A 171 -11.33 16.87 5.70
CA PRO A 171 -12.49 16.38 6.44
C PRO A 171 -12.49 14.85 6.58
N ASP A 172 -12.97 14.36 7.72
CA ASP A 172 -13.06 12.93 8.07
C ASP A 172 -11.74 12.15 7.95
N ASP A 173 -10.60 12.85 7.88
CA ASP A 173 -9.28 12.26 7.74
C ASP A 173 -9.16 11.28 6.57
N ARG A 174 -9.73 11.68 5.42
CA ARG A 174 -9.70 10.91 4.17
C ARG A 174 -9.44 11.82 2.97
N VAL A 175 -8.84 11.24 1.93
CA VAL A 175 -8.75 11.87 0.61
C VAL A 175 -9.86 11.32 -0.29
N THR A 176 -10.50 12.20 -1.06
CA THR A 176 -11.54 11.84 -2.01
C THR A 176 -11.00 11.95 -3.44
N LEU A 177 -11.11 10.86 -4.19
CA LEU A 177 -10.63 10.69 -5.55
C LEU A 177 -11.84 10.66 -6.48
N ALA A 178 -12.00 11.68 -7.32
CA ALA A 178 -13.10 11.71 -8.27
C ALA A 178 -12.96 10.57 -9.27
N ILE A 179 -14.07 9.87 -9.54
CA ILE A 179 -14.15 8.94 -10.66
C ILE A 179 -14.45 9.79 -11.89
N PRO A 180 -13.55 9.85 -12.89
CA PRO A 180 -13.83 10.63 -14.09
C PRO A 180 -15.12 10.12 -14.74
N GLU A 181 -16.05 11.03 -15.01
CA GLU A 181 -17.21 10.67 -15.82
C GLU A 181 -16.71 10.26 -17.20
N GLY A 182 -16.91 8.99 -17.55
CA GLY A 182 -16.63 8.53 -18.90
C GLY A 182 -17.53 9.27 -19.86
N ARG A 183 -16.96 10.17 -20.68
CA ARG A 183 -17.52 10.34 -22.01
C ARG A 183 -17.28 9.02 -22.76
N PRO A 184 -18.31 8.46 -23.41
CA PRO A 184 -18.14 7.32 -24.29
C PRO A 184 -17.11 7.58 -25.39
#